data_AF-A0A8K0GNY5-F1
#
_entry.id   AF-A0A8K0GNY5-F1
#
_cell.length_a   1.000
_cell.length_b   1.000
_cell.length_c   1.000
_cell.angle_alpha   90.00
_cell.angle_beta   90.00
_cell.angle_gamma   90.00
#
_symmetry.space_group_name_H-M   'P 1'
#
loop_
_entity.id
_entity.type
_entity.pdbx_description
1 polymer ?
#
loop_
_entity_poly.entity_id
_entity_poly.type
_entity_poly.pdbx_seq_one_letter_code
_entity_poly.pdbx_strand_id
1 'polypeptide(L)'
;MHFFAHGSYQKSIGKDNHCGLLQAGVSRCLKEVVRIINEHIAHRYVTFSNNSQAMTAVKTRFFEKLNFPGIVGCIDCTHIAIVPPPANNVKYPAHVFMNRKGHYSINCQII
;
A
#
# COMPACT_ATOMS: atom_id res chain seq x y z
N MET A 1 -4.58 -17.20 -2.97
CA MET A 1 -3.81 -15.96 -3.21
C MET A 1 -4.73 -14.78 -3.57
N HIS A 2 -5.63 -14.35 -2.67
CA HIS A 2 -6.50 -13.18 -2.91
C HIS A 2 -6.13 -11.95 -2.06
N PHE A 3 -5.31 -12.12 -1.02
CA PHE A 3 -4.97 -11.06 -0.07
C PHE A 3 -4.18 -9.90 -0.70
N PHE A 4 -3.10 -10.21 -1.44
CA PHE A 4 -2.24 -9.19 -2.04
C PHE A 4 -2.90 -8.41 -3.17
N ALA A 5 -3.90 -8.98 -3.85
CA ALA A 5 -4.56 -8.36 -5.00
C ALA A 5 -5.80 -7.52 -4.63
N HIS A 6 -6.42 -7.76 -3.47
CA HIS A 6 -7.67 -7.10 -3.09
C HIS A 6 -7.54 -6.13 -1.90
N GLY A 7 -6.43 -6.15 -1.15
CA GLY A 7 -6.30 -5.31 0.06
C GLY A 7 -7.37 -5.61 1.13
N SER A 8 -7.97 -6.81 1.08
CA SER A 8 -9.06 -7.22 1.96
C SER A 8 -8.54 -7.65 3.33
N TYR A 9 -9.36 -7.52 4.37
CA TYR A 9 -9.02 -8.02 5.70
C TYR A 9 -8.77 -9.53 5.64
N GLN A 10 -7.76 -10.01 6.39
CA GLN A 10 -7.57 -11.46 6.58
C GLN A 10 -8.85 -12.15 7.10
N LYS A 11 -9.70 -11.42 7.83
CA LYS A 11 -11.01 -11.89 8.31
C LYS A 11 -12.00 -12.22 7.19
N SER A 12 -11.95 -11.57 6.03
CA SER A 12 -12.80 -11.91 4.89
C SER A 12 -12.42 -13.23 4.22
N ILE A 13 -11.22 -13.76 4.50
CA ILE A 13 -10.77 -15.10 4.08
C ILE A 13 -11.20 -16.17 5.13
N GLY A 14 -11.77 -15.75 6.26
CA GLY A 14 -12.27 -16.63 7.32
C GLY A 14 -13.69 -17.18 7.11
N LYS A 15 -14.31 -16.93 5.95
CA LYS A 15 -15.63 -17.48 5.57
C LYS A 15 -15.55 -18.56 4.49
N ASP A 16 -14.35 -18.96 4.07
CA ASP A 16 -14.18 -20.19 3.30
C ASP A 16 -13.98 -21.36 4.27
N ASN A 17 -15.05 -22.15 4.45
CA ASN A 17 -15.04 -23.43 5.17
C ASN A 17 -14.11 -24.49 4.52
N HIS A 18 -13.15 -24.10 3.69
CA HIS A 18 -12.35 -25.00 2.83
C HIS A 18 -10.83 -24.84 2.98
N CYS A 19 -10.35 -24.13 4.00
CA CYS A 19 -8.94 -24.18 4.34
C CYS A 19 -8.74 -24.24 5.85
N GLY A 20 -8.40 -25.42 6.36
CA GLY A 20 -8.04 -25.67 7.77
C GLY A 20 -6.74 -25.00 8.22
N LEU A 21 -6.42 -23.83 7.68
CA LEU A 21 -5.28 -23.01 8.10
C LEU A 21 -5.78 -21.92 9.05
N LEU A 22 -5.39 -22.05 10.32
CA LEU A 22 -5.58 -21.00 11.32
C LEU A 22 -5.03 -19.66 10.79
N GLN A 23 -5.70 -18.55 11.11
CA GLN A 23 -5.27 -17.20 10.72
C GLN A 23 -3.79 -16.92 11.07
N ALA A 24 -3.29 -17.51 12.16
CA ALA A 24 -1.88 -17.45 12.53
C ALA A 24 -0.93 -18.10 11.49
N GLY A 25 -1.33 -19.22 10.88
CA GLY A 25 -0.58 -19.86 9.80
C GLY A 25 -0.51 -19.00 8.53
N VAL A 26 -1.65 -18.42 8.15
CA VAL A 26 -1.72 -17.46 7.03
C VAL A 26 -0.85 -16.23 7.30
N SER A 27 -0.89 -15.69 8.52
CA SER A 27 -0.05 -14.55 8.92
C SER A 27 1.43 -14.85 8.82
N ARG A 28 1.89 -16.04 9.27
CA ARG A 28 3.30 -16.46 9.16
C ARG A 28 3.74 -16.58 7.70
N CYS A 29 2.96 -17.25 6.87
CA CYS A 29 3.26 -17.42 5.45
C CYS A 29 3.33 -16.05 4.73
N LEU A 30 2.38 -15.15 4.99
CA LEU A 30 2.40 -13.80 4.41
C LEU A 30 3.65 -13.02 4.81
N LYS A 31 4.08 -13.09 6.07
CA LYS A 31 5.32 -12.44 6.53
C LYS A 31 6.53 -12.96 5.79
N GLU A 32 6.61 -14.27 5.60
CA GLU A 32 7.73 -14.90 4.89
C GLU A 32 7.79 -14.49 3.42
N VAL A 33 6.64 -14.53 2.73
CA VAL A 33 6.55 -14.09 1.32
C VAL A 33 6.91 -12.61 1.17
N VAL A 34 6.37 -11.73 2.02
CA VAL A 34 6.70 -10.29 2.00
C VAL A 34 8.19 -10.07 2.22
N ARG A 35 8.80 -10.81 3.16
CA ARG A 35 10.24 -10.74 3.41
C ARG A 35 11.05 -11.08 2.16
N ILE A 36 10.73 -12.20 1.49
CA ILE A 36 11.42 -12.63 0.27
C ILE A 36 11.25 -11.61 -0.87
N ILE A 37 10.04 -11.06 -1.05
CA ILE A 37 9.79 -10.02 -2.04
C ILE A 37 10.68 -8.80 -1.76
N ASN A 38 10.73 -8.34 -0.51
CA ASN A 38 11.54 -7.17 -0.14
C ASN A 38 13.04 -7.41 -0.33
N GLU A 39 13.54 -8.56 0.09
CA GLU A 39 14.98 -8.88 0.03
C GLU A 39 15.46 -9.16 -1.40
N HIS A 40 14.66 -9.82 -2.24
CA HIS A 40 15.13 -10.36 -3.52
C HIS A 40 14.48 -9.78 -4.77
N ILE A 41 13.32 -9.13 -4.66
CA ILE A 41 12.52 -8.72 -5.82
C ILE A 41 12.36 -7.20 -5.86
N ALA A 42 12.13 -6.55 -4.71
CA ALA A 42 11.79 -5.13 -4.64
C ALA A 42 12.82 -4.24 -5.35
N HIS A 43 14.12 -4.48 -5.15
CA HIS A 43 15.20 -3.69 -5.76
C HIS A 43 15.23 -3.76 -7.29
N ARG A 44 14.57 -4.74 -7.92
CA ARG A 44 14.50 -4.85 -9.39
C ARG A 44 13.40 -3.98 -10.00
N TYR A 45 12.34 -3.71 -9.25
CA TYR A 45 11.13 -3.04 -9.75
C TYR A 45 10.89 -1.68 -9.11
N VAL A 46 11.40 -1.45 -7.90
CA VAL A 46 11.28 -0.19 -7.16
C VAL A 46 12.68 0.41 -7.02
N THR A 47 13.02 1.30 -7.94
CA THR A 47 14.31 2.01 -7.93
C THR A 47 14.08 3.51 -8.03
N PHE A 48 14.57 4.25 -7.06
CA PHE A 48 14.74 5.70 -7.18
C PHE A 48 16.15 5.96 -7.69
N SER A 49 16.23 6.49 -8.92
CA SER A 49 17.52 6.79 -9.55
C SER A 49 18.24 7.91 -8.81
N ASN A 50 19.36 7.60 -8.16
CA ASN A 50 20.28 8.60 -7.59
C ASN A 50 21.21 9.23 -8.65
N ASN A 51 21.05 8.85 -9.93
CA ASN A 51 21.81 9.40 -11.05
C ASN A 51 21.16 10.68 -11.56
N SER A 52 21.91 11.80 -11.51
CA SER A 52 21.47 13.12 -11.96
C SER A 52 21.04 13.17 -13.44
N GLN A 53 21.67 12.38 -14.31
CA GLN A 53 21.29 12.28 -15.74
C GLN A 53 19.94 11.59 -15.89
N ALA A 54 19.73 10.48 -15.17
CA ALA A 54 18.45 9.76 -15.18
C ALA A 54 17.33 10.62 -14.61
N MET A 55 17.58 11.37 -13.53
CA MET A 55 16.61 12.32 -12.97
C MET A 55 16.26 13.45 -13.94
N THR A 56 17.25 13.98 -14.66
CA THR A 56 17.02 15.02 -15.68
C THR A 56 16.15 14.48 -16.81
N ALA A 57 16.41 13.26 -17.28
CA ALA A 57 15.58 12.62 -18.31
C ALA A 57 14.12 12.45 -17.86
N VAL A 58 13.89 12.06 -16.61
CA VAL A 58 12.53 11.95 -16.04
C VAL A 58 11.85 13.32 -15.98
N LYS A 59 12.55 14.35 -15.49
CA LYS A 59 12.03 15.74 -15.45
C LYS A 59 11.61 16.24 -16.81
N THR A 60 12.47 16.06 -17.83
CA THR A 60 12.17 16.45 -19.21
C THR A 60 10.93 15.71 -19.73
N ARG A 61 10.86 14.39 -19.55
CA ARG A 61 9.73 13.58 -20.01
C ARG A 61 8.40 13.99 -19.37
N PHE A 62 8.40 14.33 -18.08
CA PHE A 62 7.20 14.84 -17.41
C PHE A 62 6.81 16.23 -17.89
N PHE A 63 7.79 17.11 -18.09
CA PHE A 63 7.55 18.44 -18.62
C PHE A 63 6.97 18.38 -20.04
N GLU A 64 7.52 17.57 -20.92
CA GLU A 64 7.00 17.38 -22.29
C GLU A 64 5.55 16.86 -22.32
N LYS A 65 5.17 16.00 -21.38
CA LYS A 65 3.84 15.37 -21.36
C LYS A 65 2.78 16.17 -20.60
N LEU A 66 3.15 16.79 -19.48
CA LEU A 66 2.21 17.41 -18.54
C LEU A 66 2.43 18.92 -18.40
N ASN A 67 3.45 19.48 -19.05
CA ASN A 67 3.89 20.87 -18.93
C ASN A 67 4.16 21.30 -17.47
N PHE A 68 4.54 20.33 -16.63
CA PHE A 68 4.79 20.54 -15.21
C PHE A 68 6.29 20.33 -14.92
N PRO A 69 7.04 21.38 -14.54
CA PRO A 69 8.48 21.29 -14.37
C PRO A 69 8.87 20.60 -13.05
N GLY A 70 10.04 19.95 -13.05
CA GLY A 70 10.69 19.48 -11.82
C GLY A 70 10.22 18.13 -11.28
N ILE A 71 9.26 17.44 -11.92
CA ILE A 71 8.79 16.11 -11.49
C ILE A 71 9.88 15.06 -11.70
N VAL A 72 10.23 14.35 -10.63
CA VAL A 72 11.22 13.25 -10.65
C VAL A 72 10.58 11.87 -10.48
N GLY A 73 9.27 11.83 -10.27
CA GLY A 73 8.49 10.61 -10.09
C GLY A 73 7.08 10.94 -9.61
N CYS A 74 6.19 9.95 -9.66
CA CYS A 74 4.84 10.03 -9.12
C CYS A 74 4.67 8.90 -8.12
N ILE A 75 4.08 9.20 -6.97
CA ILE A 75 3.76 8.20 -5.96
C ILE A 75 2.25 8.16 -5.84
N ASP A 76 1.67 6.99 -6.11
CA ASP A 76 0.26 6.75 -5.87
C ASP A 76 0.06 6.29 -4.43
N CYS A 77 -0.99 6.77 -3.79
CA CYS A 77 -1.30 6.42 -2.40
C CYS A 77 -2.50 5.49 -2.36
N THR A 78 -2.46 4.49 -1.48
CA THR A 78 -3.54 3.51 -1.33
C THR A 78 -4.23 3.69 0.02
N HIS A 79 -5.56 3.79 0.00
CA HIS A 79 -6.37 3.75 1.20
C HIS A 79 -6.53 2.30 1.69
N ILE A 80 -5.92 1.99 2.83
CA ILE A 80 -6.06 0.69 3.50
C ILE A 80 -7.25 0.76 4.44
N ALA A 81 -8.27 -0.08 4.20
CA ALA A 81 -9.45 -0.12 5.04
C ALA A 81 -9.11 -0.54 6.47
N ILE A 82 -9.70 0.14 7.46
CA ILE A 82 -9.54 -0.19 8.88
C ILE A 82 -10.88 -0.35 9.59
N VAL A 83 -10.87 -1.10 10.69
CA VAL A 83 -11.92 -0.95 11.71
C VAL A 83 -11.62 0.35 12.46
N PRO A 84 -12.56 1.31 12.50
CA PRO A 84 -12.30 2.58 13.15
C PRO A 84 -12.05 2.40 14.65
N PRO A 85 -11.28 3.29 15.29
CA PRO A 85 -11.22 3.34 16.75
C PRO A 85 -12.61 3.57 17.37
N PRO A 86 -12.81 3.22 18.65
CA PRO A 86 -14.05 3.51 19.37
C PRO A 86 -14.43 4.99 19.26
N ALA A 87 -15.73 5.29 19.17
CA ALA A 87 -16.23 6.65 18.96
C ALA A 87 -15.83 7.63 20.08
N ASN A 88 -15.59 7.12 21.29
CA ASN A 88 -15.15 7.89 22.47
C ASN A 88 -13.62 8.04 22.57
N ASN A 89 -12.85 7.60 21.56
CA ASN A 89 -11.41 7.77 21.58
C ASN A 89 -11.05 9.26 21.32
N VAL A 90 -10.70 9.96 22.41
CA VAL A 90 -10.37 11.40 22.39
C VAL A 90 -9.17 11.70 21.49
N LYS A 91 -8.19 10.79 21.40
CA LYS A 91 -6.96 10.98 20.63
C LYS A 91 -7.13 10.67 19.14
N TYR A 92 -7.96 9.67 18.83
CA TYR A 92 -8.17 9.17 17.47
C TYR A 92 -9.67 9.02 17.17
N PRO A 93 -10.42 10.12 17.06
CA PRO A 93 -11.86 10.06 16.85
C PRO A 93 -12.18 9.46 15.45
N ALA A 94 -13.12 8.53 15.38
CA ALA A 94 -13.38 7.70 14.19
C ALA A 94 -13.56 8.49 12.88
N HIS A 95 -14.16 9.68 12.94
CA HIS A 95 -14.44 10.50 11.74
C HIS A 95 -13.18 10.93 10.98
N VAL A 96 -12.01 11.01 11.64
CA VAL A 96 -10.75 11.40 10.96
C VAL A 96 -10.23 10.31 10.02
N PHE A 97 -10.73 9.09 10.16
CA PHE A 97 -10.39 7.98 9.27
C PHE A 97 -11.41 7.79 8.15
N MET A 98 -12.52 8.54 8.15
CA MET A 98 -13.55 8.42 7.12
C MET A 98 -13.03 9.02 5.80
N ASN A 99 -12.98 8.20 4.75
CA ASN A 99 -12.55 8.67 3.44
C ASN A 99 -13.71 9.15 2.57
N ARG A 100 -13.38 9.73 1.41
CA ARG A 100 -14.34 10.20 0.41
C ARG A 100 -15.27 9.09 -0.12
N LYS A 101 -14.85 7.82 -0.04
CA LYS A 101 -15.64 6.64 -0.47
C LYS A 101 -16.58 6.12 0.62
N GLY A 102 -16.69 6.81 1.76
CA GLY A 102 -17.63 6.48 2.83
C GLY A 102 -17.22 5.31 3.72
N HIS A 103 -15.93 4.93 3.73
CA HIS A 103 -15.42 3.93 4.67
C HIS A 103 -14.18 4.41 5.43
N TYR A 104 -13.90 3.77 6.56
CA TYR A 104 -12.73 4.11 7.38
C TYR A 104 -11.46 3.52 6.77
N SER A 105 -10.43 4.34 6.58
CA SER A 105 -9.16 3.92 6.00
C SER A 105 -7.99 4.81 6.43
N ILE A 106 -6.78 4.26 6.31
CA ILE A 106 -5.53 5.01 6.45
C ILE A 106 -4.94 5.19 5.05
N ASN A 107 -4.55 6.43 4.72
CA ASN A 107 -3.82 6.69 3.49
C ASN A 107 -2.38 6.21 3.65
N CYS A 108 -1.98 5.19 2.89
CA CYS A 108 -0.65 4.61 2.91
C CYS A 108 0.09 5.04 1.63
N GLN A 109 1.28 5.60 1.81
CA GLN A 109 2.21 5.93 0.74
C GLN A 109 3.42 5.01 0.84
N ILE A 110 3.79 4.39 -0.27
CA ILE A 110 5.03 3.60 -0.37
C ILE A 110 6.10 4.53 -0.97
N ILE A 111 7.16 4.78 -0.21
CA ILE A 111 8.37 5.50 -0.66
C ILE A 111 9.52 4.51 -0.60
#